data_AF-A0AAJ2NT51-F1
#
_entry.id   AF-A0AAJ2NT51-F1
#
_cell.length_a   1.000
_cell.length_b   1.000
_cell.length_c   1.000
_cell.angle_alpha   90.00
_cell.angle_beta   90.00
_cell.angle_gamma   90.00
#
_symmetry.space_group_name_H-M   'P 1'
#
loop_
_entity.id
_entity.type
_entity.pdbx_description
1 polymer ?
#
loop_
_entity_poly.entity_id
_entity_poly.type
_entity_poly.pdbx_seq_one_letter_code
_entity_poly.pdbx_strand_id
1 'polypeptide(L)'
;CNEALLNDHLLKTIDDDGKRIYLLNHYMEGFRGTVFRQTMFAEFEHLIHQKAQNNEALTADSLTEDYYDLNKKYFGEEDIVIDE
;
A
#
# COMPACT_ATOMS: atom_id res chain seq x y z
N CYS A 1 -12.50 13.05 -7.62
CA CYS A 1 -11.68 13.93 -6.78
C CYS A 1 -11.11 15.05 -7.66
N ASN A 2 -11.00 16.28 -7.16
CA ASN A 2 -10.42 17.40 -7.93
C ASN A 2 -8.96 17.13 -8.33
N GLU A 3 -8.20 16.41 -7.51
CA GLU A 3 -6.82 16.02 -7.80
C GLU A 3 -6.70 15.11 -9.03
N ALA A 4 -7.62 14.15 -9.19
CA ALA A 4 -7.64 13.26 -10.35
C ALA A 4 -7.96 14.02 -11.64
N LEU A 5 -8.88 14.99 -11.58
CA LEU A 5 -9.21 15.85 -12.71
C LEU A 5 -8.04 16.77 -13.09
N LEU A 6 -7.35 17.33 -12.09
CA LEU A 6 -6.16 18.13 -12.32
C LEU A 6 -5.03 17.30 -12.93
N ASN A 7 -4.80 16.08 -12.44
CA ASN A 7 -3.77 15.20 -12.97
C ASN A 7 -4.06 14.80 -14.43
N ASP A 8 -5.30 14.40 -14.75
CA ASP A 8 -5.74 14.10 -16.12
C ASP A 8 -5.56 15.30 -17.06
N HIS A 9 -5.91 16.50 -16.60
CA HIS A 9 -5.70 17.72 -17.37
C HIS A 9 -4.21 17.98 -17.63
N LEU A 10 -3.38 17.96 -16.59
CA LEU A 10 -1.93 18.22 -16.69
C LEU A 10 -1.23 17.21 -17.61
N LEU A 11 -1.60 15.93 -17.53
CA LEU A 11 -1.05 14.88 -18.40
C LEU A 11 -1.38 15.07 -19.88
N LYS A 12 -2.47 15.78 -20.19
CA LYS A 12 -2.90 16.11 -21.56
C LYS A 12 -2.30 17.42 -22.10
N THR A 13 -1.84 18.31 -21.21
CA THR A 13 -1.39 19.66 -21.59
C THR A 13 0.11 19.91 -21.42
N ILE A 14 0.84 19.08 -20.67
CA ILE A 14 2.30 19.21 -20.51
C ILE A 14 3.03 18.56 -21.68
N ASP A 15 3.93 19.32 -22.29
CA ASP A 15 4.82 18.88 -23.37
C ASP A 15 6.23 18.47 -22.89
N ASP A 16 6.52 18.68 -21.61
CA ASP A 16 7.81 18.31 -21.00
C ASP A 16 7.76 16.88 -20.44
N ASP A 17 8.53 15.98 -21.07
CA ASP A 17 8.56 14.55 -20.72
C ASP A 17 8.99 14.31 -19.27
N GLY A 18 9.92 15.11 -18.73
CA GLY A 18 10.38 14.99 -17.35
C GLY A 18 9.26 15.24 -16.33
N LYS A 19 8.51 16.33 -16.51
CA LYS A 19 7.33 16.64 -15.70
C LYS A 19 6.23 15.61 -15.86
N ARG A 20 6.05 15.06 -17.07
CA ARG A 20 5.05 14.02 -17.33
C ARG A 20 5.39 12.73 -16.57
N ILE A 21 6.65 12.29 -16.58
CA ILE A 21 7.11 11.14 -15.78
C ILE A 21 6.89 11.40 -14.29
N TYR A 22 7.24 12.60 -13.80
CA TYR A 22 7.01 12.97 -12.42
C TYR A 22 5.54 12.87 -12.01
N LEU A 23 4.62 13.40 -12.82
CA LEU A 23 3.18 13.35 -12.54
C LEU A 23 2.62 11.93 -12.51
N LEU A 24 3.08 11.07 -13.44
CA LEU A 24 2.72 9.65 -13.45
C LEU A 24 3.22 8.95 -12.19
N ASN A 25 4.49 9.15 -11.83
CA ASN A 25 5.05 8.56 -10.62
C ASN A 25 4.32 9.04 -9.36
N HIS A 26 4.07 10.34 -9.23
CA HIS A 26 3.32 10.90 -8.11
C HIS A 26 1.91 10.29 -7.99
N TYR A 27 1.22 10.09 -9.12
CA TYR A 27 -0.08 9.45 -9.13
C TYR A 27 -0.01 7.97 -8.73
N MET A 28 0.99 7.24 -9.23
CA MET A 28 1.21 5.83 -8.88
C MET A 28 1.56 5.64 -7.40
N GLU A 29 2.38 6.53 -6.84
CA GLU A 29 2.71 6.56 -5.42
C GLU A 29 1.47 6.79 -4.54
N GLY A 30 0.62 7.76 -4.92
CA GLY A 30 -0.66 7.97 -4.26
C GLY A 30 -1.56 6.74 -4.32
N PHE A 31 -1.68 6.11 -5.48
CA PHE A 31 -2.46 4.88 -5.63
C PHE A 31 -1.92 3.73 -4.76
N ARG A 32 -0.59 3.53 -4.76
CA ARG A 32 0.09 2.54 -3.91
C ARG A 32 -0.18 2.77 -2.43
N GLY A 33 -0.06 4.02 -1.97
CA GLY A 33 -0.26 4.38 -0.57
C GLY A 33 -1.71 4.35 -0.09
N THR A 34 -2.66 4.72 -0.95
CA THR A 34 -4.08 4.81 -0.56
C THR A 34 -4.84 3.53 -0.81
N VAL A 35 -4.58 2.82 -1.91
CA VAL A 35 -5.33 1.60 -2.26
C VAL A 35 -4.61 0.38 -1.71
N PHE A 36 -3.37 0.11 -2.13
CA PHE A 36 -2.68 -1.12 -1.73
C PHE A 36 -2.34 -1.12 -0.24
N ARG A 37 -1.67 -0.08 0.27
CA ARG A 37 -1.22 -0.05 1.67
C ARG A 37 -2.38 -0.01 2.67
N GLN A 38 -3.42 0.80 2.42
CA GLN A 38 -4.57 0.85 3.34
C GLN A 38 -5.40 -0.44 3.28
N THR A 39 -5.53 -1.06 2.11
CA THR A 39 -6.22 -2.37 2.01
C THR A 39 -5.44 -3.45 2.76
N MET A 40 -4.11 -3.44 2.65
CA MET A 40 -3.26 -4.35 3.43
C MET A 40 -3.45 -4.15 4.95
N PHE A 41 -3.56 -2.90 5.43
CA PHE A 41 -3.86 -2.61 6.83
C PHE A 41 -5.25 -3.10 7.25
N ALA A 42 -6.26 -2.88 6.41
CA ALA A 42 -7.62 -3.38 6.67
C ALA A 42 -7.67 -4.92 6.70
N GLU A 43 -6.91 -5.60 5.83
CA GLU A 43 -6.79 -7.06 5.82
C GLU A 43 -6.09 -7.56 7.09
N PHE A 44 -5.02 -6.90 7.53
CA PHE A 44 -4.34 -7.20 8.79
C PHE A 44 -5.27 -7.01 10.00
N GLU A 45 -5.97 -5.87 10.08
CA GLU A 45 -6.95 -5.60 11.13
C GLU A 45 -8.03 -6.68 11.16
N HIS A 46 -8.58 -7.05 10.01
CA HIS A 46 -9.59 -8.10 9.93
C HIS A 46 -9.06 -9.46 10.38
N LEU A 47 -7.83 -9.81 10.01
CA LEU A 47 -7.18 -11.07 10.40
C LEU A 47 -7.00 -11.16 11.92
N ILE A 48 -6.44 -10.14 12.56
CA ILE A 48 -6.18 -10.17 14.01
C ILE A 48 -7.48 -10.22 14.81
N HIS A 49 -8.55 -9.57 14.31
CA HIS A 49 -9.87 -9.64 14.94
C HIS A 49 -10.49 -11.04 14.83
N GLN A 50 -10.31 -11.74 13.70
CA GLN A 50 -10.76 -13.13 13.56
C GLN A 50 -9.99 -14.07 14.48
N LYS A 51 -8.67 -13.93 14.58
CA LYS A 51 -7.84 -14.71 15.51
C LYS A 51 -8.30 -14.52 16.96
N ALA A 52 -8.53 -13.27 17.38
CA ALA A 52 -9.06 -12.97 18.70
C ALA A 52 -10.44 -13.60 18.93
N GLN A 53 -11.34 -13.54 17.94
CA GLN A 53 -12.66 -14.18 18.01
C GLN A 53 -12.57 -15.70 18.16
N ASN A 54 -11.54 -16.33 17.58
CA ASN A 54 -11.27 -17.75 17.68
C ASN A 54 -10.51 -18.15 18.98
N ASN A 55 -10.30 -17.21 19.90
CA ASN A 55 -9.50 -17.40 21.13
C ASN A 55 -8.03 -17.77 20.87
N GLU A 56 -7.48 -17.38 19.72
CA GLU A 56 -6.05 -17.48 19.44
C GLU A 56 -5.31 -16.34 20.17
N ALA A 57 -4.13 -16.65 20.72
CA ALA A 57 -3.33 -15.65 21.43
C ALA A 57 -2.62 -14.71 20.44
N LEU A 58 -2.87 -13.41 20.58
CA LEU A 58 -2.21 -12.36 19.79
C LEU A 58 -0.85 -11.99 20.42
N THR A 59 0.16 -12.84 20.24
CA THR A 59 1.53 -12.58 20.69
C THR A 59 2.26 -11.64 19.72
N ALA A 60 3.30 -10.97 20.20
CA ALA A 60 4.14 -10.11 19.34
C ALA A 60 4.70 -10.87 18.13
N ASP A 61 5.15 -12.11 18.34
CA ASP A 61 5.66 -12.97 17.27
C ASP A 61 4.59 -13.28 16.22
N SER A 62 3.39 -13.67 16.66
CA SER A 62 2.28 -13.99 15.74
C SER A 62 1.83 -12.79 14.90
N LEU A 63 1.79 -11.60 15.51
CA LEU A 63 1.41 -10.36 14.81
C LEU A 63 2.48 -9.94 13.81
N THR A 64 3.76 -10.13 14.17
CA THR A 64 4.89 -9.83 13.29
C THR A 64 4.89 -10.76 12.08
N GLU A 65 4.65 -12.06 12.29
CA GLU A 65 4.55 -13.07 11.23
C GLU A 65 3.40 -12.75 10.26
N ASP A 66 2.19 -12.54 10.77
CA ASP A 66 1.02 -12.19 9.94
C ASP A 66 1.27 -10.92 9.11
N TYR A 67 1.85 -9.90 9.73
CA TYR A 67 2.12 -8.64 9.06
C TYR A 67 3.22 -8.80 8.00
N TYR A 68 4.24 -9.61 8.28
CA TYR A 68 5.31 -9.92 7.34
C TYR A 68 4.78 -10.65 6.10
N ASP A 69 3.93 -11.65 6.29
CA ASP A 69 3.31 -12.40 5.20
C ASP A 69 2.41 -11.51 4.34
N LEU A 70 1.68 -10.57 4.96
CA LEU A 70 0.92 -9.57 4.21
C LEU A 70 1.84 -8.63 3.41
N ASN A 71 2.95 -8.17 3.97
CA ASN A 71 3.89 -7.33 3.20
C ASN A 71 4.45 -8.09 2.00
N LYS A 72 4.85 -9.36 2.17
CA LYS A 72 5.28 -10.23 1.06
C LYS A 72 4.22 -10.38 -0.01
N LYS A 73 2.98 -10.64 0.40
CA LYS A 73 1.84 -10.80 -0.51
C LYS A 73 1.58 -9.53 -1.34
N TYR A 74 1.70 -8.34 -0.73
CA TYR A 74 1.36 -7.08 -1.38
C TYR A 74 2.52 -6.44 -2.16
N PHE A 75 3.77 -6.66 -1.75
CA PHE A 75 4.95 -5.97 -2.30
C PHE A 75 6.02 -6.90 -2.91
N GLY A 76 5.82 -8.22 -2.87
CA GLY A 76 6.77 -9.20 -3.41
C GLY A 76 7.94 -9.50 -2.47
N GLU A 77 8.74 -10.52 -2.78
CA GLU A 77 9.86 -10.94 -1.91
C GLU A 77 11.15 -10.13 -2.14
N GLU A 78 11.31 -9.53 -3.32
CA GLU A 78 12.57 -8.89 -3.73
C GLU A 78 12.69 -7.43 -3.29
N ASP A 79 11.58 -6.72 -3.08
CA ASP A 79 11.54 -5.27 -2.85
C ASP A 79 11.34 -4.88 -1.36
N ILE A 80 11.39 -5.85 -0.44
CA ILE A 80 11.12 -5.60 0.99
C ILE A 80 12.43 -5.58 1.79
N VAL A 81 12.86 -4.39 2.18
CA VAL A 81 13.82 -4.20 3.27
C VAL A 81 13.01 -3.85 4.52
N ILE A 82 12.97 -4.77 5.50
CA ILE A 82 12.37 -4.51 6.81
C ILE A 82 13.50 -4.31 7.80
N ASP A 83 13.49 -3.20 8.53
CA ASP A 83 14.37 -3.00 9.68
C ASP A 83 13.94 -3.94 10.82
N GLU A 84 14.90 -4.67 11.39
CA GLU A 84 14.74 -5.55 12.57
C GLU A 84 14.35 -4.76 13.84
#